data_AF-A0A2H0XH46-F1
#
_entry.id   AF-A0A2H0XH46-F1
#
_cell.length_a   1.000
_cell.length_b   1.000
_cell.length_c   1.000
_cell.angle_alpha   90.00
_cell.angle_beta   90.00
_cell.angle_gamma   90.00
#
_symmetry.space_group_name_H-M   'P 1'
#
loop_
_entity.id
_entity.type
_entity.pdbx_description
1 polymer ?
#
loop_
_entity_poly.entity_id
_entity_poly.type
_entity_poly.pdbx_seq_one_letter_code
_entity_poly.pdbx_strand_id
1 'polypeptide(L)' 'MTTTELLVRQRYILLQLAEKVKNISRACRTLGFSRESYYKYKRLF' A
#
# COMPACT_ATOMS: atom_id res chain seq x y z
N MET A 1 -11.26 -16.42 3.86
CA MET A 1 -10.39 -15.24 4.02
C MET A 1 -9.49 -15.50 5.21
N THR A 2 -8.31 -16.03 4.97
CA THR A 2 -7.29 -16.13 6.02
C THR A 2 -6.74 -14.73 6.31
N THR A 3 -6.23 -14.50 7.53
CA THR A 3 -5.70 -13.20 7.95
C THR A 3 -4.57 -12.70 7.03
N THR A 4 -3.83 -13.61 6.40
CA THR A 4 -2.76 -13.31 5.46
C THR A 4 -3.29 -12.75 4.14
N GLU A 5 -4.39 -13.29 3.60
CA GLU A 5 -5.02 -12.79 2.37
C GLU A 5 -5.50 -11.34 2.53
N LEU A 6 -6.10 -11.01 3.68
CA LEU A 6 -6.54 -9.65 3.99
C LEU A 6 -5.37 -8.67 4.05
N LEU A 7 -4.26 -9.09 4.66
CA LEU A 7 -3.03 -8.29 4.75
C LEU A 7 -2.43 -8.03 3.37
N VAL A 8 -2.35 -9.06 2.52
CA VAL A 8 -1.86 -8.95 1.14
C VAL A 8 -2.76 -8.01 0.33
N ARG A 9 -4.08 -8.14 0.47
CA ARG A 9 -5.05 -7.26 -0.21
C ARG A 9 -4.89 -5.80 0.20
N GLN A 10 -4.70 -5.50 1.49
CA GLN A 10 -4.47 -4.13 1.95
C GLN A 10 -3.18 -3.54 1.36
N ARG A 11 -2.09 -4.31 1.32
CA ARG A 11 -0.82 -3.90 0.70
C ARG A 11 -0.98 -3.63 -0.79
N TYR A 12 -1.72 -4.49 -1.49
CA TYR A 12 -2.03 -4.33 -2.90
C TYR A 12 -2.85 -3.06 -3.18
N ILE A 13 -3.86 -2.78 -2.34
CA ILE A 13 -4.67 -1.56 -2.45
C ILE A 13 -3.80 -0.30 -2.30
N LEU A 14 -2.84 -0.29 -1.38
CA LEU A 14 -1.91 0.84 -1.22
C LEU A 14 -1.06 1.07 -2.48
N LEU A 15 -0.55 0.00 -3.09
CA LEU A 15 0.23 0.09 -4.34
C LEU A 15 -0.62 0.65 -5.49
N GLN A 16 -1.83 0.11 -5.66
CA GLN A 16 -2.78 0.56 -6.68
C GLN A 16 -3.25 2.00 -6.48
N LEU A 17 -3.49 2.41 -5.24
CA LEU A 17 -3.89 3.78 -4.93
C LEU A 17 -2.76 4.78 -5.25
N ALA A 18 -1.51 4.44 -4.92
CA ALA A 18 -0.36 5.27 -5.22
C ALA A 18 -0.18 5.47 -6.74
N GLU A 19 -0.44 4.44 -7.54
CA GLU A 19 -0.40 4.52 -9.00
C GLU A 19 -1.51 5.41 -9.57
N LYS A 20 -2.75 5.25 -9.09
CA LYS A 20 -3.90 6.06 -9.51
C LYS A 20 -3.73 7.55 -9.20
N VAL A 21 -3.21 7.86 -8.01
CA VAL A 21 -3.06 9.25 -7.55
C VAL A 21 -1.73 9.86 -8.06
N LYS A 22 -0.80 9.05 -8.58
CA LYS A 22 0.58 9.41 -8.93
C LYS A 22 1.33 10.16 -7.82
N ASN A 23 0.90 10.01 -6.57
CA ASN A 23 1.47 10.66 -5.40
C ASN A 23 1.45 9.71 -4.21
N ILE A 24 2.63 9.19 -3.87
CA ILE A 24 2.84 8.21 -2.81
C ILE A 24 2.46 8.81 -1.45
N SER A 25 2.89 10.03 -1.15
CA SER A 25 2.62 10.70 0.13
C SER A 25 1.11 10.87 0.37
N ARG A 26 0.36 11.22 -0.67
CA ARG A 26 -1.09 11.38 -0.60
C ARG A 26 -1.78 10.02 -0.38
N ALA A 27 -1.39 8.99 -1.14
CA ALA A 27 -1.93 7.64 -0.97
C ALA A 27 -1.65 7.04 0.41
N CYS A 28 -0.41 7.19 0.91
CA CYS A 28 0.00 6.81 2.27
C CYS A 28 -0.85 7.50 3.34
N ARG A 29 -1.10 8.81 3.21
CA ARG A 29 -1.92 9.58 4.16
C ARG A 29 -3.40 9.15 4.14
N THR A 30 -3.94 8.82 2.97
CA THR A 30 -5.33 8.37 2.83
C THR A 30 -5.57 7.01 3.47
N LEU A 31 -4.60 6.09 3.39
CA LEU A 31 -4.73 4.74 3.93
C LEU A 31 -4.09 4.57 5.33
N GLY A 32 -3.49 5.62 5.89
CA GLY A 32 -2.85 5.58 7.21
C GLY A 32 -1.52 4.81 7.25
N PHE A 33 -0.84 4.65 6.11
CA PHE A 33 0.46 3.98 6.03
C PHE A 33 1.61 4.99 6.01
N SER A 34 2.79 4.57 6.50
CA SER A 34 4.04 5.33 6.28
C SER A 34 4.54 5.17 4.85
N ARG A 35 5.27 6.18 4.37
CA ARG A 35 6.02 6.12 3.11
C ARG A 35 7.01 4.95 3.12
N GLU A 36 7.59 4.63 4.27
CA GLU A 36 8.51 3.50 4.41
C GLU A 36 7.81 2.16 4.19
N SER A 37 6.58 2.01 4.68
CA SER A 37 5.77 0.80 4.47
C SER A 37 5.51 0.58 2.99
N TYR A 38 5.18 1.65 2.25
CA TYR A 38 5.01 1.58 0.80
C TYR A 38 6.25 1.04 0.09
N TYR A 39 7.44 1.58 0.38
CA TYR A 39 8.68 1.12 -0.26
C TYR A 39 9.06 -0.31 0.16
N LYS A 40 8.78 -0.72 1.40
CA LYS A 40 8.93 -2.12 1.83
C LYS A 40 8.05 -3.05 1.02
N TYR A 41 6.77 -2.74 0.88
CA TYR A 41 5.85 -3.56 0.09
C TYR A 41 6.24 -3.59 -1.38
N LYS A 42 6.62 -2.44 -1.96
CA LYS A 42 7.10 -2.35 -3.34
C LYS A 42 8.38 -3.15 -3.61
N ARG A 43 9.23 -3.38 -2.60
CA ARG A 43 10.43 -4.22 -2.74
C ARG A 43 10.13 -5.72 -2.65
N LEU A 44 9.04 -6.08 -1.98
CA LEU A 44 8.61 -7.46 -1.76
C LEU A 44 7.76 -8.01 -2.91
N PHE A 45 7.29 -7.12 -3.80
CA PHE A 45 6.63 -7.45 -5.07
C PHE A 45 7.60 -7.19 -6.22
#